data_AF-G0UHQ9-F1
#
_entry.id   AF-G0UHQ9-F1
#
_cell.length_a   1.000
_cell.length_b   1.000
_cell.length_c   1.000
_cell.angle_alpha   90.00
_cell.angle_beta   90.00
_cell.angle_gamma   90.00
#
_symmetry.space_group_name_H-M   'P 1'
#
loop_
_entity.id
_entity.type
_entity.pdbx_description
1 polymer ?
#
loop_
_entity_poly.entity_id
_entity_poly.type
_entity_poly.pdbx_seq_one_letter_code
_entity_poly.pdbx_strand_id
1 'polypeptide(L)'
;MVVVNGYELSEREQHLNVVSLPSLEKLAKEILPKDGFDFIRGGSEDEWTLRENTIAFNHTQILPHVLSNIGNPETKTSIFGLPLDTPIVMAPAAAQGVARHNFSNYILAKTTVLTNFYLIKRRPVLKPSSLQLI
;
A
#
# COMPACT_ATOMS: atom_id res chain seq x y z
N MET A 1 9.59 -15.66 9.75
CA MET A 1 8.29 -15.30 10.34
C MET A 1 8.52 -15.02 11.80
N VAL A 2 7.77 -14.10 12.39
CA VAL A 2 7.89 -13.72 13.81
C VAL A 2 6.51 -13.72 14.43
N VAL A 3 6.39 -14.21 15.66
CA VAL A 3 5.13 -14.16 16.42
C VAL A 3 5.18 -12.98 17.38
N VAL A 4 4.21 -12.08 17.29
CA VAL A 4 4.07 -10.93 18.20
C VAL A 4 2.70 -11.01 18.85
N ASN A 5 2.65 -11.12 20.18
CA ASN A 5 1.39 -11.24 20.95
C ASN A 5 0.47 -12.37 20.44
N GLY A 6 1.05 -13.48 19.98
CA GLY A 6 0.31 -14.62 19.41
C GLY A 6 -0.13 -14.46 17.95
N TYR A 7 0.25 -13.36 17.28
CA TYR A 7 -0.05 -13.12 15.88
C TYR A 7 1.18 -13.37 14.99
N GLU A 8 1.04 -14.22 13.97
CA GLU A 8 2.11 -14.57 13.05
C GLU A 8 2.33 -13.48 11.99
N LEU A 9 3.57 -13.01 11.87
CA LEU A 9 3.95 -11.94 10.96
C LEU A 9 5.05 -12.37 10.00
N SER A 10 4.90 -11.92 8.76
CA SER A 10 5.93 -12.07 7.73
C SER A 10 7.11 -11.13 7.99
N GLU A 11 8.31 -11.63 7.70
CA GLU A 11 9.55 -10.85 7.60
C GLU A 11 10.22 -11.05 6.23
N ARG A 12 9.51 -11.59 5.25
CA ARG A 12 10.06 -11.89 3.91
C ARG A 12 10.61 -10.65 3.24
N GLU A 13 11.88 -10.70 2.84
CA GLU A 13 12.54 -9.70 2.02
C GLU A 13 13.03 -10.41 0.75
N GLN A 14 12.25 -10.27 -0.32
CA GLN A 14 12.53 -10.89 -1.60
C GLN A 14 11.89 -10.08 -2.72
N HIS A 15 12.49 -10.12 -3.90
CA HIS A 15 11.83 -9.64 -5.11
C HIS A 15 10.70 -10.59 -5.48
N LEU A 16 9.54 -10.01 -5.80
CA LEU A 16 8.40 -10.75 -6.31
C LEU A 16 8.34 -10.58 -7.83
N ASN A 17 8.11 -11.67 -8.54
CA ASN A 17 7.75 -11.61 -9.95
C ASN A 17 6.23 -11.39 -10.05
N VAL A 18 5.82 -10.14 -10.24
CA VAL A 18 4.41 -9.74 -10.23
C VAL A 18 3.91 -9.58 -11.66
N VAL A 19 3.00 -10.46 -12.07
CA VAL A 19 2.36 -10.37 -13.40
C VAL A 19 1.23 -9.33 -13.40
N SER A 20 0.49 -9.23 -12.29
CA SER A 20 -0.63 -8.29 -12.15
C SER A 20 -0.87 -7.96 -10.67
N LEU A 21 -1.34 -6.75 -10.37
CA LEU A 21 -1.65 -6.37 -8.99
C LEU A 21 -2.69 -7.29 -8.32
N PRO A 22 -3.79 -7.73 -8.98
CA PRO A 22 -4.75 -8.66 -8.38
C PRO A 22 -4.14 -10.02 -7.99
N SER A 23 -3.06 -10.45 -8.66
CA SER A 23 -2.38 -11.71 -8.29
C SER A 23 -1.71 -11.65 -6.92
N LEU A 24 -1.37 -10.45 -6.43
CA LEU A 24 -0.77 -10.26 -5.11
C LEU A 24 -1.73 -10.62 -3.97
N GLU A 25 -3.03 -10.45 -4.15
CA GLU A 25 -4.02 -10.81 -3.13
C GLU A 25 -3.99 -12.31 -2.83
N LYS A 26 -3.90 -13.14 -3.87
CA LYS A 26 -3.79 -14.60 -3.74
C LYS A 26 -2.51 -14.99 -2.99
N LEU A 27 -1.39 -14.39 -3.38
CA LEU A 27 -0.10 -14.62 -2.71
C LEU A 27 -0.14 -14.17 -1.25
N ALA A 28 -0.78 -13.04 -0.94
CA ALA A 28 -0.92 -12.55 0.41
C ALA A 28 -1.77 -13.48 1.28
N LYS A 29 -2.85 -14.05 0.72
CA LYS A 29 -3.72 -15.01 1.41
C LYS A 29 -3.00 -16.28 1.87
N GLU A 30 -1.96 -16.70 1.15
CA GLU A 30 -1.14 -17.87 1.50
C GLU A 30 -0.15 -17.59 2.66
N ILE A 31 0.08 -16.32 2.99
CA ILE A 31 1.15 -15.89 3.90
C ILE A 31 0.59 -15.27 5.18
N LEU A 32 -0.50 -14.52 5.05
CA LEU A 32 -1.09 -13.78 6.15
C LEU A 32 -2.03 -14.68 6.96
N PRO A 33 -2.06 -14.55 8.29
CA PRO A 33 -3.14 -15.08 9.10
C PRO A 33 -4.48 -14.58 8.58
N LYS A 34 -5.50 -15.45 8.65
CA LYS A 34 -6.84 -15.17 8.10
C LYS A 34 -7.40 -13.82 8.53
N ASP A 35 -7.33 -13.51 9.83
CA ASP A 35 -7.92 -12.29 10.38
C ASP A 35 -7.25 -11.02 9.84
N GLY A 36 -5.92 -11.03 9.67
CA GLY A 36 -5.24 -9.89 9.07
C GLY A 36 -5.40 -9.79 7.57
N PHE A 37 -5.51 -10.92 6.88
CA PHE A 37 -5.86 -10.93 5.46
C PHE A 37 -7.24 -10.29 5.26
N ASP A 38 -8.25 -10.74 6.01
CA ASP A 38 -9.62 -10.23 5.93
C ASP A 38 -9.70 -8.75 6.34
N PHE A 39 -8.91 -8.31 7.33
CA PHE A 39 -8.81 -6.89 7.71
C PHE A 39 -8.29 -5.99 6.58
N ILE A 40 -7.30 -6.47 5.81
CA ILE A 40 -6.69 -5.71 4.71
C ILE A 40 -7.56 -5.76 3.45
N ARG A 41 -8.10 -6.94 3.13
CA ARG A 41 -8.83 -7.20 1.90
C ARG A 41 -10.27 -6.71 1.95
N GLY A 42 -10.90 -6.77 3.13
CA GLY A 42 -12.34 -6.65 3.29
C GLY A 42 -12.91 -5.26 3.00
N GLY A 43 -14.14 -5.24 2.50
CA GLY A 43 -14.96 -4.03 2.35
C GLY A 43 -16.04 -3.91 3.43
N SER A 44 -16.94 -2.93 3.27
CA SER A 44 -18.12 -2.77 4.13
C SER A 44 -19.31 -3.58 3.64
N GLU A 45 -20.14 -4.04 4.58
CA GLU A 45 -21.38 -4.78 4.33
C GLU A 45 -21.19 -5.97 3.38
N ASP A 46 -21.86 -5.97 2.23
CA ASP A 46 -21.81 -7.02 1.21
C ASP A 46 -20.71 -6.79 0.17
N GLU A 47 -19.83 -5.82 0.42
CA GLU A 47 -18.71 -5.41 -0.43
C GLU A 47 -19.11 -4.91 -1.83
N TRP A 48 -20.36 -4.44 -2.02
CA TRP A 48 -20.81 -3.94 -3.32
C TRP A 48 -19.90 -2.81 -3.84
N THR A 49 -19.69 -1.76 -3.06
CA THR A 49 -18.83 -0.62 -3.45
C THR A 49 -17.39 -1.04 -3.73
N LEU A 50 -16.87 -2.04 -3.00
CA LEU A 50 -15.52 -2.56 -3.23
C LEU A 50 -15.40 -3.18 -4.64
N ARG A 51 -16.41 -3.95 -5.06
CA ARG A 51 -16.46 -4.52 -6.42
C ARG A 51 -16.62 -3.43 -7.47
N GLU A 52 -17.52 -2.48 -7.25
CA GLU A 52 -17.80 -1.40 -8.19
C GLU A 52 -16.60 -0.48 -8.44
N ASN A 53 -15.77 -0.24 -7.43
CA ASN A 53 -14.54 0.55 -7.59
C ASN A 53 -13.63 0.02 -8.72
N THR A 54 -13.61 -1.30 -8.93
CA THR A 54 -12.82 -1.92 -10.02
C THR A 54 -13.59 -1.94 -11.32
N ILE A 55 -14.89 -2.29 -11.28
CA ILE A 55 -15.74 -2.37 -12.47
C ILE A 55 -15.86 -1.00 -13.16
N ALA A 56 -15.89 0.09 -12.39
CA ALA A 56 -16.03 1.44 -12.90
C ALA A 56 -14.94 1.87 -13.89
N PHE A 57 -13.74 1.26 -13.85
CA PHE A 57 -12.71 1.50 -14.85
C PHE A 57 -13.11 1.08 -16.27
N ASN A 58 -14.09 0.18 -16.42
CA ASN A 58 -14.60 -0.25 -17.73
C ASN A 58 -15.62 0.74 -18.33
N HIS A 59 -16.08 1.74 -17.56
CA HIS A 59 -17.03 2.74 -18.05
C HIS A 59 -16.40 3.72 -19.06
N THR A 60 -15.06 3.79 -19.08
CA THR A 60 -14.29 4.63 -20.01
C THR A 60 -13.20 3.80 -20.67
N GLN A 61 -13.00 3.99 -21.97
CA GLN A 61 -11.98 3.26 -22.72
C GLN A 61 -10.81 4.17 -23.12
N ILE A 62 -9.60 3.62 -23.11
CA ILE A 62 -8.42 4.29 -23.67
C ILE A 62 -8.42 4.02 -25.17
N LEU A 63 -8.43 5.08 -25.98
CA LEU A 63 -8.34 4.96 -27.44
C LEU A 63 -6.87 4.80 -27.85
N PRO A 64 -6.50 3.76 -28.61
CA PRO A 64 -5.17 3.66 -29.18
C PRO A 64 -4.89 4.83 -30.13
N HIS A 65 -3.79 5.54 -29.91
CA HIS A 65 -3.36 6.65 -30.77
C HIS A 65 -2.19 6.22 -31.65
N VAL A 66 -2.48 5.92 -32.92
CA VAL A 66 -1.49 5.40 -33.89
C VAL A 66 -0.71 6.53 -34.57
N LEU A 67 0.51 6.23 -35.04
CA LEU A 67 1.40 7.19 -35.71
C LEU A 67 1.67 8.47 -34.89
N SER A 68 1.67 8.35 -33.57
CA SER A 68 1.78 9.48 -32.63
C SER A 68 3.17 10.14 -32.59
N ASN A 69 4.19 9.53 -33.20
CA ASN A 69 5.59 9.95 -33.10
C ASN A 69 6.10 10.11 -31.65
N ILE A 70 5.47 9.44 -30.69
CA ILE A 70 5.87 9.42 -29.28
C ILE A 70 6.78 8.20 -29.07
N GLY A 71 8.01 8.45 -28.62
CA GLY A 71 8.94 7.43 -28.13
C GLY A 71 9.37 7.75 -26.70
N ASN A 72 9.47 6.74 -25.83
CA ASN A 72 9.84 6.85 -24.41
C ASN A 72 8.93 7.79 -23.59
N PRO A 73 7.68 7.39 -23.27
CA PRO A 73 6.81 8.18 -22.42
C PRO A 73 7.43 8.40 -21.04
N GLU A 74 7.38 9.64 -20.54
CA GLU A 74 7.88 10.01 -19.21
C GLU A 74 6.75 10.01 -18.18
N THR A 75 7.05 9.52 -16.98
CA THR A 75 6.10 9.47 -15.84
C THR A 75 6.37 10.53 -14.79
N LYS A 76 7.41 11.35 -14.95
CA LYS A 76 7.76 12.37 -13.97
C LYS A 76 6.68 13.44 -13.89
N THR A 77 6.40 13.89 -12.68
CA THR A 77 5.40 14.93 -12.41
C THR A 77 5.75 15.70 -11.15
N SER A 78 4.88 16.59 -10.70
CA SER A 78 5.03 17.25 -9.40
C SER A 78 3.69 17.47 -8.71
N ILE A 79 3.70 17.52 -7.38
CA ILE A 79 2.55 17.88 -6.55
C ILE A 79 2.98 18.89 -5.50
N PHE A 80 2.27 20.03 -5.40
CA PHE A 80 2.65 21.14 -4.50
C PHE A 80 4.12 21.62 -4.63
N GLY A 81 4.68 21.56 -5.86
CA GLY A 81 6.07 21.92 -6.13
C GLY A 81 7.10 20.83 -5.81
N LEU A 82 6.65 19.65 -5.36
CA LEU A 82 7.51 18.52 -5.03
C LEU A 82 7.64 17.60 -6.25
N PRO A 83 8.87 17.34 -6.75
CA PRO A 83 9.08 16.46 -7.90
C PRO A 83 8.84 14.99 -7.54
N LEU A 84 8.18 14.26 -8.45
CA LEU A 84 7.88 12.84 -8.36
C LEU A 84 8.34 12.12 -9.64
N ASP A 85 8.93 10.93 -9.50
CA ASP A 85 9.34 10.12 -10.65
C ASP A 85 8.16 9.41 -11.36
N THR A 86 7.02 9.31 -10.67
CA THR A 86 5.79 8.65 -11.13
C THR A 86 4.56 9.36 -10.56
N PRO A 87 3.40 9.37 -11.26
CA PRO A 87 2.16 9.93 -10.71
C PRO A 87 1.47 8.99 -9.70
N ILE A 88 2.00 7.79 -9.49
CA ILE A 88 1.43 6.80 -8.56
C ILE A 88 2.00 7.04 -7.16
N VAL A 89 1.13 7.21 -6.16
CA VAL A 89 1.53 7.45 -4.77
C VAL A 89 0.92 6.41 -3.82
N MET A 90 1.53 6.25 -2.66
CA MET A 90 1.06 5.33 -1.63
C MET A 90 -0.13 5.96 -0.91
N ALA A 91 -1.28 5.30 -0.97
CA ALA A 91 -2.43 5.70 -0.16
C ALA A 91 -2.10 5.53 1.34
N PRO A 92 -2.58 6.44 2.21
CA PRO A 92 -2.42 6.29 3.65
C PRO A 92 -3.18 5.03 4.12
N ALA A 93 -2.44 4.05 4.63
CA ALA A 93 -3.01 2.82 5.15
C ALA A 93 -2.64 2.65 6.63
N ALA A 94 -3.63 2.33 7.47
CA ALA A 94 -3.40 2.04 8.87
C ALA A 94 -2.94 0.58 9.06
N ALA A 95 -2.35 0.30 10.22
CA ALA A 95 -2.04 -1.05 10.69
C ALA A 95 -1.23 -1.94 9.71
N GLN A 96 -0.33 -1.34 8.93
CA GLN A 96 0.55 -2.08 8.00
C GLN A 96 1.44 -3.14 8.68
N GLY A 97 1.61 -3.03 10.01
CA GLY A 97 2.23 -4.06 10.84
C GLY A 97 1.52 -5.42 10.82
N VAL A 98 0.25 -5.47 10.40
CA VAL A 98 -0.52 -6.70 10.17
C VAL A 98 -0.02 -7.46 8.94
N ALA A 99 0.53 -6.76 7.94
CA ALA A 99 1.06 -7.37 6.72
C ALA A 99 2.51 -7.86 6.88
N ARG A 100 3.32 -7.13 7.65
CA ARG A 100 4.75 -7.44 7.86
C ARG A 100 5.23 -6.87 9.19
N HIS A 101 6.07 -7.63 9.89
CA HIS A 101 6.72 -7.18 11.12
C HIS A 101 7.62 -5.96 10.87
N ASN A 102 7.63 -5.00 11.80
CA ASN A 102 8.44 -3.77 11.71
C ASN A 102 8.28 -2.95 10.42
N PHE A 103 7.09 -2.96 9.83
CA PHE A 103 6.80 -2.29 8.56
C PHE A 103 7.26 -0.82 8.50
N SER A 104 7.00 -0.01 9.53
CA SER A 104 7.37 1.41 9.56
C SER A 104 8.89 1.63 9.48
N ASN A 105 9.68 0.80 10.15
CA ASN A 105 11.14 0.91 10.12
C ASN A 105 11.69 0.43 8.78
N TYR A 106 11.08 -0.62 8.22
CA TYR A 106 11.43 -1.16 6.91
C TYR A 106 11.18 -0.15 5.77
N ILE A 107 10.00 0.48 5.74
CA ILE A 107 9.67 1.52 4.75
C ILE A 107 10.60 2.72 4.88
N LEU A 108 10.87 3.18 6.10
CA LEU A 108 11.77 4.32 6.31
C LEU A 108 13.18 4.03 5.76
N ALA A 109 13.69 2.82 5.98
CA ALA A 109 15.01 2.42 5.48
C ALA A 109 15.06 2.30 3.94
N LYS A 110 13.99 1.83 3.29
CA LYS A 110 13.97 1.55 1.83
C LYS A 110 13.50 2.73 0.98
N THR A 111 12.55 3.53 1.45
CA THR A 111 11.94 4.62 0.66
C THR A 111 12.89 5.81 0.52
N THR A 112 13.69 6.11 1.54
CA THR A 112 14.77 7.12 1.46
C THR A 112 15.82 6.78 0.40
N VAL A 113 15.94 5.50 0.01
CA VAL A 113 16.94 5.02 -0.96
C VAL A 113 16.37 4.89 -2.38
N LEU A 114 15.06 4.69 -2.56
CA LEU A 114 14.52 4.23 -3.85
C LEU A 114 13.64 5.24 -4.60
N THR A 115 12.97 6.19 -3.95
CA THR A 115 12.10 7.16 -4.65
C THR A 115 11.74 8.31 -3.73
N ASN A 116 11.59 9.54 -4.24
CA ASN A 116 11.02 10.68 -3.52
C ASN A 116 9.52 10.46 -3.21
N PHE A 117 9.20 9.45 -2.42
CA PHE A 117 7.84 9.10 -2.00
C PHE A 117 7.54 9.77 -0.66
N TYR A 118 6.49 10.60 -0.65
CA TYR A 118 6.00 11.20 0.58
C TYR A 118 5.11 10.20 1.33
N LEU A 119 5.62 9.66 2.43
CA LEU A 119 4.85 8.79 3.33
C LEU A 119 3.94 9.63 4.23
N ILE A 120 2.62 9.48 4.07
CA ILE A 120 1.64 10.05 5.00
C ILE A 120 1.57 9.16 6.24
N LYS A 121 2.27 9.53 7.31
CA LYS A 121 2.17 8.84 8.60
C LYS A 121 0.94 9.29 9.38
N ARG A 122 0.22 8.32 9.97
CA ARG A 122 -0.73 8.60 11.05
C ARG A 122 0.01 9.24 12.22
N ARG A 123 -0.46 10.39 12.72
CA ARG A 123 0.06 10.96 13.98
C ARG A 123 -0.15 9.94 15.12
N PRO A 124 0.85 9.67 15.96
CA PRO A 124 0.64 8.81 17.11
C PRO A 124 -0.41 9.47 18.02
N VAL A 125 -1.39 8.68 18.45
CA VAL A 125 -2.28 9.08 19.56
C VAL A 125 -1.38 9.16 20.78
N LEU A 126 -1.21 10.36 21.35
CA LEU A 126 -0.56 10.54 22.64
C LEU A 126 -1.30 9.66 23.65
N LYS A 127 -0.62 8.65 24.22
CA LYS A 127 -1.13 8.00 25.43
C LYS A 127 -1.30 9.12 26.47
N PRO A 128 -2.43 9.20 27.20
CA PRO A 128 -2.49 10.06 28.37
C PRO A 128 -1.40 9.59 29.31
N SER A 129 -0.36 10.41 29.47
CA SER A 129 0.60 10.28 30.54
C SER A 129 -0.18 10.27 31.85
N SER A 130 0.09 9.25 32.65
CA SER A 130 -0.28 9.13 34.06
C SER A 130 -0.43 10.50 34.73
N LEU A 131 -1.67 10.84 35.12
CA LEU A 131 -1.97 11.78 36.19
C LEU A 131 -1.28 11.25 37.46
N GLN A 132 -0.07 11.71 37.72
CA GLN A 132 0.42 11.76 39.09
C GLN A 132 -0.20 13.01 39.71
N LEU A 133 -1.30 12.83 40.45
CA LEU A 133 -1.56 13.67 41.61
C LEU A 133 -0.42 13.39 42.59
N ILE A 134 0.43 14.38 42.84
CA ILE A 134 0.56 15.17 44.09
C ILE A 134 1.31 16.45 43.71
#